data_AF-A0A097PNU2-F1
#
_entry.id   AF-A0A097PNU2-F1
#
_cell.length_a   1.000
_cell.length_b   1.000
_cell.length_c   1.000
_cell.angle_alpha   90.00
_cell.angle_beta   90.00
_cell.angle_gamma   90.00
#
_symmetry.space_group_name_H-M   'P 1'
#
loop_
_entity.id
_entity.type
_entity.pdbx_description
1 polymer ?
#
loop_
_entity_poly.entity_id
_entity_poly.type
_entity_poly.pdbx_seq_one_letter_code
_entity_poly.pdbx_strand_id
1 'polypeptide(L)'
;PKQDDCSQLSLLLGNCEPAKPWQMYYLYTVLYVTGFGAAGIRPCVSSFGADQFDEKSRDYNSNLDRFFNFFYLSVTLGAIIAFTAVVYIQMELGWGFAFGALAIAMGISNMVFFLGTPLYRHRLPGGSPLTRVAQVLVAAFRKRNASFDTSEYVGLYELQGKRCAIKGSAKIAHTDDFRCLDKAALRLKEDETNMSPWKLCTVTQVEEVKILLKLIPVPTCTIMLSVILTEYLTLSVQQAYTLNTYMGHLKLPVTCMPVFPGLSIFLLLSLY
;
A
#
# COMPACT_ATOMS: atom_id res chain seq x y z
N PRO A 1 -8.32 37.90 14.85
CA PRO A 1 -8.02 37.84 16.31
C PRO A 1 -7.06 36.68 16.59
N LYS A 2 -6.01 36.91 17.38
CA LYS A 2 -4.98 35.92 17.72
C LYS A 2 -5.67 34.66 18.30
N GLN A 3 -5.68 33.59 17.51
CA GLN A 3 -6.32 32.31 17.79
C GLN A 3 -5.41 31.40 18.62
N ASP A 4 -4.51 32.01 19.40
CA ASP A 4 -3.38 31.33 20.03
C ASP A 4 -3.84 30.46 21.22
N ASP A 5 -5.10 30.58 21.67
CA ASP A 5 -5.64 29.86 22.83
C ASP A 5 -7.10 29.36 22.65
N CYS A 6 -7.49 28.94 21.44
CA CYS A 6 -8.78 28.27 21.22
C CYS A 6 -8.69 26.77 21.57
N SER A 7 -8.94 26.41 22.83
CA SER A 7 -9.18 25.02 23.25
C SER A 7 -10.57 24.52 22.80
N GLN A 8 -10.76 23.20 22.71
CA GLN A 8 -12.05 22.59 22.36
C GLN A 8 -13.20 23.03 23.31
N LEU A 9 -12.86 23.34 24.56
CA LEU A 9 -13.78 23.89 25.56
C LEU A 9 -14.22 25.33 25.23
N SER A 10 -13.30 26.17 24.76
CA SER A 10 -13.61 27.56 24.34
C SER A 10 -14.46 27.63 23.06
N LEU A 11 -14.37 26.61 22.20
CA LEU A 11 -15.21 26.44 21.01
C LEU A 11 -16.66 26.08 21.38
N LEU A 12 -16.86 25.21 22.38
CA LEU A 12 -18.19 24.87 22.93
C LEU A 12 -18.83 26.03 23.70
N LEU A 13 -18.01 26.89 24.33
CA LEU A 13 -18.46 28.09 25.02
C LEU A 13 -18.78 29.28 24.08
N GLY A 14 -18.61 29.11 22.77
CA GLY A 14 -18.89 30.16 21.76
C GLY A 14 -17.83 31.26 21.65
N ASN A 15 -16.66 31.07 22.28
CA ASN A 15 -15.57 32.06 22.30
C ASN A 15 -14.62 31.97 21.10
N CYS A 16 -14.87 31.04 20.17
CA CYS A 16 -14.02 30.78 19.02
C CYS A 16 -14.85 30.64 17.75
N GLU A 17 -14.45 31.36 16.69
CA GLU A 17 -15.11 31.28 15.38
C GLU A 17 -14.72 29.97 14.67
N PRO A 18 -15.70 29.18 14.18
CA PRO A 18 -15.40 27.98 13.41
C PRO A 18 -14.69 28.34 12.10
N ALA A 19 -13.90 27.39 11.57
CA ALA A 19 -13.21 27.60 10.30
C ALA A 19 -14.20 27.90 9.16
N LYS A 20 -13.85 28.86 8.30
CA LYS A 20 -14.71 29.24 7.16
C LYS A 20 -14.79 28.08 6.18
N PRO A 21 -15.91 27.92 5.44
CA PRO A 21 -16.09 26.79 4.52
C PRO A 21 -14.96 26.63 3.48
N TRP A 22 -14.44 27.75 2.97
CA TRP A 22 -13.33 27.73 2.00
C TRP A 22 -12.00 27.26 2.60
N GLN A 23 -11.74 27.56 3.89
CA GLN A 23 -10.52 27.11 4.60
C GLN A 23 -10.55 25.60 4.78
N MET A 24 -11.72 25.06 5.12
CA MET A 24 -11.94 23.61 5.23
C MET A 24 -11.80 22.92 3.87
N TYR A 25 -12.38 23.48 2.81
CA TYR A 25 -12.24 22.94 1.46
C TYR A 25 -10.78 22.87 1.01
N TYR A 26 -10.02 23.95 1.24
CA TYR A 26 -8.59 23.99 0.96
C TYR A 26 -7.82 22.91 1.74
N LEU A 27 -8.06 22.81 3.04
CA LEU A 27 -7.42 21.82 3.91
C LEU A 27 -7.70 20.39 3.44
N TYR A 28 -8.95 20.05 3.14
CA TYR A 28 -9.30 18.70 2.66
C TYR A 28 -8.65 18.40 1.32
N THR A 29 -8.63 19.36 0.40
CA THR A 29 -7.98 19.17 -0.91
C THR A 29 -6.50 18.83 -0.73
N VAL A 30 -5.78 19.59 0.09
CA VAL A 30 -4.34 19.34 0.36
C VAL A 30 -4.12 17.99 1.04
N LEU A 31 -4.97 17.62 2.01
CA LEU A 31 -4.88 16.33 2.71
C LEU A 31 -5.13 15.15 1.76
N TYR A 32 -6.13 15.24 0.88
CA TYR A 32 -6.40 14.19 -0.10
C TYR A 32 -5.26 14.03 -1.11
N VAL A 33 -4.71 15.14 -1.62
CA VAL A 33 -3.56 15.11 -2.54
C VAL A 33 -2.34 14.49 -1.87
N THR A 34 -2.05 14.88 -0.62
CA THR A 34 -0.95 14.32 0.16
C THR A 34 -1.14 12.84 0.43
N GLY A 35 -2.36 12.43 0.81
CA GLY A 35 -2.71 11.03 1.04
C GLY A 35 -2.57 10.18 -0.21
N PHE A 36 -3.01 10.69 -1.36
CA PHE A 36 -2.87 10.02 -2.65
C PHE A 36 -1.39 9.83 -3.04
N GLY A 37 -0.57 10.88 -2.88
CA GLY A 37 0.88 10.80 -3.12
C GLY A 37 1.55 9.77 -2.21
N ALA A 38 1.26 9.78 -0.91
CA ALA A 38 1.81 8.82 0.04
C ALA A 38 1.40 7.38 -0.27
N ALA A 39 0.15 7.15 -0.68
CA ALA A 39 -0.35 5.83 -1.06
C ALA A 39 0.35 5.26 -2.30
N GLY A 40 0.67 6.11 -3.29
CA GLY A 40 1.38 5.71 -4.49
C GLY A 40 2.86 5.36 -4.24
N ILE A 41 3.55 6.15 -3.43
CA ILE A 41 5.00 6.00 -3.22
C ILE A 41 5.34 4.76 -2.39
N ARG A 42 4.57 4.47 -1.33
CA ARG A 42 4.88 3.40 -0.35
C ARG A 42 5.13 2.02 -0.97
N PRO A 43 4.25 1.44 -1.82
CA PRO A 43 4.50 0.14 -2.43
C PRO A 43 5.58 0.19 -3.51
N CYS A 44 5.75 1.33 -4.18
CA CYS A 44 6.68 1.44 -5.30
C CYS A 44 8.14 1.54 -4.85
N VAL A 45 8.44 2.25 -3.76
CA VAL A 45 9.83 2.46 -3.31
C VAL A 45 10.49 1.16 -2.86
N SER A 46 9.80 0.35 -2.07
CA SER A 46 10.35 -0.92 -1.58
C SER A 46 10.55 -1.93 -2.72
N SER A 47 9.58 -2.05 -3.62
CA SER A 47 9.72 -2.89 -4.82
C SER A 47 10.84 -2.41 -5.74
N PHE A 48 10.93 -1.10 -6.00
CA PHE A 48 11.98 -0.52 -6.83
C PHE A 48 13.38 -0.70 -6.23
N GLY A 49 13.50 -0.59 -4.91
CA GLY A 49 14.75 -0.87 -4.19
C GLY A 49 15.16 -2.34 -4.29
N ALA A 50 14.22 -3.27 -4.11
CA ALA A 50 14.48 -4.70 -4.29
C ALA A 50 14.90 -5.05 -5.73
N ASP A 51 14.31 -4.37 -6.72
CA ASP A 51 14.60 -4.58 -8.15
C ASP A 51 16.04 -4.23 -8.55
N GLN A 52 16.77 -3.49 -7.71
CA GLN A 52 18.18 -3.15 -7.94
C GLN A 52 19.11 -4.35 -7.77
N PHE A 53 18.72 -5.36 -6.98
CA PHE A 53 19.52 -6.56 -6.73
C PHE A 53 19.37 -7.59 -7.86
N ASP A 54 20.46 -8.28 -8.20
CA ASP A 54 20.46 -9.28 -9.27
C ASP A 54 20.13 -10.68 -8.73
N GLU A 55 18.98 -11.21 -9.15
CA GLU A 55 18.47 -12.54 -8.78
C GLU A 55 19.40 -13.70 -9.18
N LYS A 56 20.30 -13.47 -10.14
CA LYS A 56 21.26 -14.50 -10.61
C LYS A 56 22.48 -14.62 -9.71
N SER A 57 22.70 -13.67 -8.81
CA SER A 57 23.84 -13.71 -7.90
C SER A 57 23.61 -14.73 -6.78
N ARG A 58 24.66 -15.45 -6.38
CA ARG A 58 24.57 -16.47 -5.33
C ARG A 58 24.24 -15.86 -3.95
N ASP A 59 24.59 -14.58 -3.77
CA ASP A 59 24.38 -13.82 -2.54
C ASP A 59 23.13 -12.94 -2.58
N TYR A 60 22.24 -13.13 -3.57
CA TYR A 60 21.03 -12.33 -3.77
C TYR A 60 20.18 -12.22 -2.51
N ASN A 61 19.80 -13.36 -1.92
CA ASN A 61 18.95 -13.39 -0.72
C ASN A 61 19.60 -12.65 0.45
N SER A 62 20.90 -12.87 0.70
CA SER A 62 21.63 -12.24 1.80
C SER A 62 21.69 -10.71 1.65
N ASN A 63 21.95 -10.21 0.44
CA ASN A 63 22.00 -8.78 0.18
C ASN A 63 20.61 -8.13 0.25
N LEU A 64 19.58 -8.83 -0.21
CA LEU A 64 18.20 -8.39 -0.17
C LEU A 64 17.65 -8.34 1.27
N ASP A 65 17.98 -9.33 2.10
CA ASP A 65 17.62 -9.33 3.53
C ASP A 65 18.29 -8.17 4.27
N ARG A 66 19.59 -7.94 4.02
CA ARG A 66 20.31 -6.78 4.57
C ARG A 66 19.70 -5.45 4.14
N PHE A 67 19.28 -5.35 2.89
CA PHE A 67 18.59 -4.18 2.36
C PHE A 67 17.28 -3.93 3.10
N PHE A 68 16.41 -4.95 3.23
CA PHE A 68 15.14 -4.78 3.93
C PHE A 68 15.33 -4.46 5.41
N ASN A 69 16.28 -5.10 6.09
CA ASN A 69 16.60 -4.78 7.48
C ASN A 69 17.03 -3.31 7.63
N PHE A 70 17.93 -2.85 6.76
CA PHE A 70 18.35 -1.45 6.76
C PHE A 70 17.22 -0.48 6.40
N PHE A 71 16.36 -0.86 5.45
CA PHE A 71 15.19 -0.08 5.05
C PHE A 71 14.20 0.08 6.23
N TYR A 72 13.84 -1.01 6.90
CA TYR A 72 12.93 -0.96 8.05
C TYR A 72 13.53 -0.20 9.23
N LEU A 73 14.84 -0.34 9.48
CA LEU A 73 15.55 0.44 10.48
C LEU A 73 15.49 1.94 10.15
N SER A 74 15.72 2.32 8.90
CA SER A 74 15.65 3.71 8.43
C SER A 74 14.24 4.30 8.55
N VAL A 75 13.19 3.53 8.20
CA VAL A 75 11.79 3.93 8.35
C VAL A 75 11.45 4.15 9.82
N THR A 76 11.87 3.24 10.68
CA THR A 76 11.59 3.32 12.13
C THR A 76 12.30 4.52 12.76
N LEU A 77 13.57 4.75 12.42
CA LEU A 77 14.32 5.93 12.85
C LEU A 77 13.65 7.22 12.36
N GLY A 78 13.24 7.25 11.08
CA GLY A 78 12.52 8.39 10.50
C GLY A 78 11.20 8.69 11.22
N ALA A 79 10.46 7.65 11.63
CA ALA A 79 9.24 7.81 12.42
C ALA A 79 9.52 8.40 13.81
N ILE A 80 10.58 7.96 14.49
CA ILE A 80 11.00 8.50 15.79
C ILE A 80 11.36 9.99 15.65
N ILE A 81 12.14 10.35 14.63
CA ILE A 81 12.50 11.75 14.35
C ILE A 81 11.25 12.59 14.03
N ALA A 82 10.33 12.06 13.23
CA ALA A 82 9.08 12.75 12.90
C ALA A 82 8.24 13.03 14.16
N PHE A 83 8.02 12.03 15.01
CA PHE A 83 7.20 12.22 16.20
C PHE A 83 7.90 13.01 17.33
N THR A 84 9.20 13.28 17.23
CA THR A 84 9.95 14.08 18.22
C THR A 84 10.24 15.48 17.70
N ALA A 85 11.09 15.59 16.67
CA ALA A 85 11.57 16.86 16.14
C ALA A 85 10.48 17.65 15.41
N VAL A 86 9.65 17.00 14.58
CA VAL A 86 8.58 17.72 13.86
C VAL A 86 7.49 18.16 14.82
N VAL A 87 7.14 17.33 15.81
CA VAL A 87 6.19 17.71 16.87
C VAL A 87 6.74 18.87 17.70
N TYR A 88 8.04 18.87 18.04
CA TYR A 88 8.67 20.00 18.72
C TYR A 88 8.60 21.29 17.90
N ILE A 89 8.96 21.24 16.62
CA ILE A 89 8.84 22.39 15.69
C ILE A 89 7.39 22.87 15.61
N GLN A 90 6.43 21.94 15.52
CA GLN A 90 5.01 22.25 15.46
C GLN A 90 4.54 23.02 16.70
N MET A 91 5.03 22.66 17.89
CA MET A 91 4.63 23.30 19.14
C MET A 91 5.28 24.67 19.35
N GLU A 92 6.57 24.81 19.06
CA GLU A 92 7.32 26.04 19.33
C GLU A 92 7.19 27.08 18.21
N LEU A 93 7.19 26.64 16.95
CA LEU A 93 7.22 27.51 15.77
C LEU A 93 5.89 27.48 14.99
N GLY A 94 4.99 26.56 15.32
CA GLY A 94 3.68 26.43 14.70
C GLY A 94 3.65 25.52 13.46
N TRP A 95 2.43 25.29 12.96
CA TRP A 95 2.14 24.33 11.88
C TRP A 95 2.83 24.66 10.55
N GLY A 96 3.00 25.94 10.20
CA GLY A 96 3.62 26.35 8.94
C GLY A 96 5.07 25.88 8.83
N PHE A 97 5.87 26.02 9.89
CA PHE A 97 7.25 25.55 9.93
C PHE A 97 7.34 24.02 9.94
N ALA A 98 6.44 23.34 10.64
CA ALA A 98 6.40 21.87 10.65
C ALA A 98 6.13 21.28 9.26
N PHE A 99 5.09 21.77 8.56
CA PHE A 99 4.81 21.35 7.19
C PHE A 99 5.90 21.78 6.20
N GLY A 100 6.48 22.97 6.38
CA GLY A 100 7.61 23.44 5.58
C GLY A 100 8.84 22.54 5.70
N ALA A 101 9.19 22.12 6.92
CA ALA A 101 10.31 21.20 7.16
C ALA A 101 10.09 19.84 6.46
N LEU A 102 8.87 19.28 6.56
CA LEU A 102 8.51 18.04 5.85
C LEU A 102 8.57 18.19 4.33
N ALA A 103 8.11 19.33 3.79
CA ALA A 103 8.16 19.61 2.36
C ALA A 103 9.60 19.74 1.85
N ILE A 104 10.48 20.40 2.61
CA ILE A 104 11.92 20.51 2.28
C ILE A 104 12.57 19.12 2.30
N ALA A 105 12.30 18.31 3.33
CA ALA A 105 12.84 16.95 3.43
C ALA A 105 12.40 16.07 2.23
N MET A 106 11.13 16.16 1.83
CA MET A 106 10.62 15.48 0.63
C MET A 106 11.28 16.01 -0.65
N GLY A 107 11.48 17.33 -0.75
CA GLY A 107 12.18 17.95 -1.87
C GLY A 107 13.62 17.45 -2.03
N ILE A 108 14.36 17.36 -0.92
CA ILE A 108 15.72 16.80 -0.89
C ILE A 108 15.70 15.32 -1.28
N SER A 109 14.74 14.54 -0.76
CA SER A 109 14.59 13.12 -1.12
C SER A 109 14.36 12.93 -2.62
N ASN A 110 13.45 13.71 -3.21
CA ASN A 110 13.19 13.68 -4.65
C ASN A 110 14.43 14.09 -5.46
N MET A 111 15.15 15.12 -5.02
CA MET A 111 16.40 15.55 -5.68
C MET A 111 17.43 14.42 -5.70
N VAL A 112 17.69 13.77 -4.56
CA VAL A 112 18.61 12.63 -4.48
C VAL A 112 18.15 11.47 -5.35
N PHE A 113 16.85 11.16 -5.34
CA PHE A 113 16.27 10.12 -6.19
C PHE A 113 16.48 10.40 -7.68
N PHE A 114 16.20 11.62 -8.15
CA PHE A 114 16.38 11.96 -9.56
C PHE A 114 17.85 12.05 -9.97
N LEU A 115 18.75 12.51 -9.09
CA LEU A 115 20.19 12.48 -9.35
C LEU A 115 20.72 11.03 -9.47
N GLY A 116 20.09 10.08 -8.77
CA GLY A 116 20.41 8.65 -8.85
C GLY A 116 19.89 7.93 -10.09
N THR A 117 18.99 8.54 -10.88
CA THR A 117 18.38 7.92 -12.08
C THR A 117 19.35 7.16 -13.00
N PRO A 118 20.54 7.70 -13.38
CA PRO A 118 21.45 6.98 -14.29
C PRO A 118 22.09 5.73 -13.67
N LEU A 119 22.09 5.59 -12.34
CA LEU A 119 22.64 4.44 -11.62
C LEU A 119 21.62 3.31 -11.47
N TYR A 120 20.33 3.60 -11.65
CA TYR A 120 19.26 2.63 -11.38
C TYR A 120 19.08 1.61 -12.49
N ARG A 121 18.93 0.35 -12.08
CA ARG A 121 18.49 -0.73 -12.95
C ARG A 121 16.98 -0.65 -13.12
N HIS A 122 16.54 -0.53 -14.37
CA HIS A 122 15.13 -0.48 -14.72
C HIS A 122 14.65 -1.86 -15.20
N ARG A 123 13.65 -2.42 -14.52
CA ARG A 123 12.98 -3.66 -14.96
C ARG A 123 12.02 -3.35 -16.11
N LEU A 124 11.92 -4.27 -17.07
CA LEU A 124 10.94 -4.18 -18.15
C LEU A 124 9.51 -4.32 -17.58
N PRO A 125 8.52 -3.57 -18.08
CA PRO A 125 7.16 -3.65 -17.58
C PRO A 125 6.58 -5.06 -17.78
N GLY A 126 6.23 -5.73 -16.69
CA GLY A 126 5.71 -7.11 -16.66
C GLY A 126 4.21 -7.25 -16.97
N GLY A 127 3.54 -6.17 -17.39
CA GLY A 127 2.08 -6.09 -17.51
C GLY A 127 1.38 -5.85 -16.17
N SER A 128 0.06 -5.62 -16.20
CA SER A 128 -0.74 -5.34 -14.99
C SER A 128 -1.48 -6.60 -14.52
N PRO A 129 -1.23 -7.09 -13.29
CA PRO A 129 -2.00 -8.18 -12.70
C PRO A 129 -3.51 -7.89 -12.67
N LEU A 130 -3.91 -6.64 -12.40
CA LEU A 130 -5.31 -6.22 -12.39
C LEU A 130 -5.97 -6.40 -13.76
N THR A 131 -5.26 -6.10 -14.84
CA THR A 131 -5.81 -6.31 -16.20
C THR A 131 -6.04 -7.79 -16.50
N ARG A 132 -5.20 -8.70 -15.97
CA ARG A 132 -5.39 -10.15 -16.13
C ARG A 132 -6.59 -10.66 -15.31
N VAL A 133 -6.77 -10.16 -14.09
CA VAL A 133 -7.97 -10.46 -13.29
C VAL A 133 -9.22 -10.00 -14.04
N ALA A 134 -9.22 -8.77 -14.57
CA ALA A 134 -10.34 -8.24 -15.34
C ALA A 134 -10.62 -9.06 -16.61
N GLN A 135 -9.57 -9.48 -17.33
CA GLN A 135 -9.69 -10.35 -18.50
C GLN A 135 -10.39 -11.67 -18.17
N VAL A 136 -9.97 -12.35 -17.10
CA VAL A 136 -10.58 -13.62 -16.66
C VAL A 136 -12.05 -13.42 -16.28
N LEU A 137 -12.36 -12.38 -15.50
CA LEU A 137 -13.74 -12.10 -15.10
C LEU A 137 -14.63 -11.78 -16.30
N VAL A 138 -14.16 -10.96 -17.24
CA VAL A 138 -14.90 -10.61 -18.46
C VAL A 138 -15.07 -11.82 -19.37
N ALA A 139 -14.04 -12.64 -19.57
CA ALA A 139 -14.09 -13.84 -20.40
C ALA A 139 -15.03 -14.90 -19.79
N ALA A 140 -14.95 -15.13 -18.48
CA ALA A 140 -15.86 -16.03 -17.76
C ALA A 140 -17.31 -15.57 -17.86
N PHE A 141 -17.57 -14.27 -17.70
CA PHE A 141 -18.92 -13.70 -17.81
C PHE A 141 -19.48 -13.81 -19.23
N ARG A 142 -18.68 -13.54 -20.26
CA ARG A 142 -19.07 -13.69 -21.67
C ARG A 142 -19.44 -15.13 -22.00
N LYS A 143 -18.67 -16.10 -21.48
CA LYS A 143 -18.89 -17.54 -21.69
C LYS A 143 -19.79 -18.17 -20.63
N ARG A 144 -20.49 -17.39 -19.80
CA ARG A 144 -21.27 -17.91 -18.66
C ARG A 144 -22.37 -18.90 -19.06
N ASN A 145 -22.92 -18.75 -20.27
CA ASN A 145 -23.99 -19.62 -20.80
C ASN A 145 -23.46 -20.81 -21.61
N ALA A 146 -22.14 -20.89 -21.86
CA ALA A 146 -21.56 -22.02 -22.57
C ALA A 146 -21.51 -23.26 -21.65
N SER A 147 -21.87 -24.41 -22.21
CA SER A 147 -21.84 -25.72 -21.56
C SER A 147 -20.54 -26.45 -21.89
N PHE A 148 -20.09 -27.30 -20.96
CA PHE A 148 -18.88 -28.11 -21.13
C PHE A 148 -19.08 -29.33 -22.05
N ASP A 149 -20.35 -29.71 -22.33
CA ASP A 149 -20.74 -30.90 -23.10
C ASP A 149 -21.14 -30.61 -24.56
N THR A 150 -20.89 -29.41 -25.08
CA THR A 150 -21.22 -29.07 -26.47
C THR A 150 -20.22 -29.74 -27.43
N SER A 151 -20.68 -30.20 -28.60
CA SER A 151 -19.86 -30.81 -29.68
C SER A 151 -18.75 -29.88 -30.26
N GLU A 152 -18.68 -28.65 -29.77
CA GLU A 152 -17.72 -27.61 -30.10
C GLU A 152 -16.60 -27.44 -29.06
N TYR A 153 -16.65 -28.19 -27.96
CA TYR A 153 -15.63 -28.20 -26.92
C TYR A 153 -14.35 -28.88 -27.43
N VAL A 154 -13.22 -28.15 -27.38
CA VAL A 154 -11.90 -28.66 -27.82
C VAL A 154 -10.99 -28.95 -26.62
N GLY A 155 -11.30 -28.41 -25.44
CA GLY A 155 -10.47 -28.51 -24.24
C GLY A 155 -10.30 -27.16 -23.52
N LEU A 156 -9.57 -27.16 -22.40
CA LEU A 156 -9.13 -25.92 -21.77
C LEU A 156 -7.88 -25.38 -22.49
N TYR A 157 -7.84 -24.07 -22.73
CA TYR A 157 -6.72 -23.42 -23.41
C TYR A 157 -5.53 -23.21 -22.47
N GLU A 158 -4.36 -23.74 -22.86
CA GLU A 158 -3.08 -23.50 -22.19
C GLU A 158 -1.98 -23.29 -23.24
N LEU A 159 -1.02 -22.40 -22.97
CA LEU A 159 0.11 -22.17 -23.86
C LEU A 159 0.99 -23.43 -23.97
N GLN A 160 1.38 -23.80 -25.20
CA GLN A 160 2.31 -24.91 -25.43
C GLN A 160 3.73 -24.56 -24.93
N GLY A 161 4.34 -25.45 -24.13
CA GLY A 161 5.69 -25.29 -23.56
C GLY A 161 5.75 -25.30 -22.03
N LYS A 162 6.97 -25.22 -21.45
CA LYS A 162 7.21 -25.19 -19.99
C LYS A 162 7.05 -23.79 -19.35
N ARG A 163 6.77 -22.75 -20.12
CA ARG A 163 6.72 -21.34 -19.67
C ARG A 163 5.30 -20.79 -19.71
N CYS A 164 4.90 -20.06 -18.67
CA CYS A 164 3.66 -19.30 -18.61
C CYS A 164 3.74 -18.03 -19.49
N ALA A 165 2.60 -17.36 -19.70
CA ALA A 165 2.55 -16.05 -20.35
C ALA A 165 3.42 -14.99 -19.62
N ILE A 166 3.66 -15.19 -18.32
CA ILE A 166 4.64 -14.41 -17.54
C ILE A 166 6.02 -15.06 -17.64
N LYS A 167 7.02 -14.26 -18.00
CA LYS A 167 8.44 -14.64 -17.90
C LYS A 167 8.81 -14.82 -16.42
N GLY A 168 8.91 -16.07 -15.97
CA GLY A 168 9.32 -16.42 -14.59
C GLY A 168 8.26 -17.14 -13.73
N SER A 169 7.03 -17.30 -14.21
CA SER A 169 5.97 -18.05 -13.48
C SER A 169 5.90 -19.51 -13.93
N ALA A 170 5.61 -20.42 -12.99
CA ALA A 170 5.38 -21.84 -13.22
C ALA A 170 3.91 -22.13 -13.55
N LYS A 171 3.64 -23.22 -14.27
CA LYS A 171 2.27 -23.65 -14.58
C LYS A 171 1.56 -24.12 -13.33
N ILE A 172 0.31 -23.69 -13.15
CA ILE A 172 -0.52 -24.07 -12.01
C ILE A 172 -1.44 -25.22 -12.44
N ALA A 173 -1.56 -26.25 -11.60
CA ALA A 173 -2.45 -27.37 -11.85
C ALA A 173 -3.92 -26.93 -11.75
N HIS A 174 -4.77 -27.49 -12.61
CA HIS A 174 -6.20 -27.19 -12.62
C HIS A 174 -6.89 -27.73 -11.36
N THR A 175 -7.78 -26.93 -10.77
CA THR A 175 -8.60 -27.31 -9.60
C THR A 175 -10.09 -27.18 -9.93
N ASP A 176 -10.93 -28.08 -9.44
CA ASP A 176 -12.39 -28.08 -9.69
C ASP A 176 -13.17 -26.97 -8.95
N ASP A 177 -12.49 -26.15 -8.14
CA ASP A 177 -13.11 -25.04 -7.42
C ASP A 177 -13.45 -23.88 -8.36
N PHE A 178 -14.57 -23.18 -8.10
CA PHE A 178 -15.04 -22.04 -8.91
C PHE A 178 -15.17 -22.34 -10.41
N ARG A 179 -15.88 -23.43 -10.77
CA ARG A 179 -16.15 -23.85 -12.17
C ARG A 179 -16.68 -22.76 -13.10
N CYS A 180 -17.29 -21.70 -12.56
CA CYS A 180 -17.72 -20.56 -13.36
C CYS A 180 -16.55 -19.79 -14.00
N LEU A 181 -15.39 -19.74 -13.33
CA LEU A 181 -14.19 -19.07 -13.82
C LEU A 181 -13.46 -19.90 -14.88
N ASP A 182 -13.58 -21.22 -14.83
CA ASP A 182 -13.04 -22.13 -15.85
C ASP A 182 -13.63 -21.88 -17.23
N LYS A 183 -14.83 -21.26 -17.27
CA LYS A 183 -15.44 -20.82 -18.52
C LYS A 183 -14.61 -19.78 -19.28
N ALA A 184 -13.73 -19.04 -18.61
CA ALA A 184 -12.77 -18.14 -19.27
C ALA A 184 -11.70 -18.88 -20.08
N ALA A 185 -11.35 -20.11 -19.67
CA ALA A 185 -10.35 -20.96 -20.34
C ALA A 185 -10.96 -21.95 -21.32
N LEU A 186 -12.29 -21.97 -21.48
CA LEU A 186 -12.98 -22.82 -22.45
C LEU A 186 -12.61 -22.43 -23.88
N ARG A 187 -12.00 -23.36 -24.63
CA ARG A 187 -11.73 -23.20 -26.06
C ARG A 187 -12.90 -23.75 -26.87
N LEU A 188 -13.59 -22.85 -27.57
CA LEU A 188 -14.64 -23.18 -28.55
C LEU A 188 -14.05 -23.09 -29.97
N LYS A 189 -14.62 -23.85 -30.93
CA LYS A 189 -14.19 -23.80 -32.34
C LYS A 189 -14.29 -22.41 -32.97
N GLU A 190 -15.21 -21.57 -32.51
CA GLU A 190 -15.37 -20.18 -32.97
C GLU A 190 -14.20 -19.26 -32.59
N ASP A 191 -13.43 -19.60 -31.55
CA ASP A 191 -12.33 -18.75 -31.06
C ASP A 191 -11.06 -18.80 -31.93
N GLU A 192 -10.98 -19.72 -32.91
CA GLU A 192 -9.79 -19.88 -33.77
C GLU A 192 -9.57 -18.71 -34.75
N THR A 193 -10.61 -17.94 -35.05
CA THR A 193 -10.55 -16.82 -35.99
C THR A 193 -10.17 -15.48 -35.34
N ASN A 194 -10.35 -15.31 -34.02
CA ASN A 194 -10.11 -14.03 -33.32
C ASN A 194 -9.62 -14.22 -31.88
N MET A 195 -8.35 -14.61 -31.74
CA MET A 195 -7.69 -14.82 -30.45
C MET A 195 -7.49 -13.46 -29.73
N SER A 196 -8.29 -13.19 -28.69
CA SER A 196 -8.11 -11.98 -27.85
C SER A 196 -8.04 -12.35 -26.37
N PRO A 197 -7.15 -11.72 -25.58
CA PRO A 197 -7.02 -11.99 -24.13
C PRO A 197 -8.30 -11.76 -23.31
N TRP A 198 -9.26 -11.02 -23.87
CA TRP A 198 -10.56 -10.68 -23.26
C TRP A 198 -11.69 -11.64 -23.63
N LYS A 199 -11.42 -12.64 -24.47
CA LYS A 199 -12.37 -13.70 -24.87
C LYS A 199 -11.89 -15.10 -24.48
N LEU A 200 -10.57 -15.31 -24.47
CA LEU A 200 -9.96 -16.58 -24.11
C LEU A 200 -8.74 -16.34 -23.22
N CYS A 201 -8.77 -16.92 -22.03
CA CYS A 201 -7.68 -16.86 -21.04
C CYS A 201 -7.01 -18.23 -20.91
N THR A 202 -5.78 -18.27 -20.39
CA THR A 202 -5.11 -19.56 -20.11
C THR A 202 -5.62 -20.18 -18.80
N VAL A 203 -5.51 -21.49 -18.63
CA VAL A 203 -5.83 -22.16 -17.35
C VAL A 203 -5.01 -21.56 -16.21
N THR A 204 -3.72 -21.33 -16.45
CA THR A 204 -2.85 -20.69 -15.45
C THR A 204 -3.39 -19.30 -15.03
N GLN A 205 -3.92 -18.49 -15.96
CA GLN A 205 -4.54 -17.19 -15.64
C GLN A 205 -5.77 -17.35 -14.76
N VAL A 206 -6.61 -18.34 -15.05
CA VAL A 206 -7.83 -18.60 -14.28
C VAL A 206 -7.49 -19.08 -12.87
N GLU A 207 -6.53 -20.01 -12.74
CA GLU A 207 -6.10 -20.52 -11.44
C GLU A 207 -5.44 -19.45 -10.57
N GLU A 208 -4.65 -18.53 -11.15
CA GLU A 208 -4.15 -17.35 -10.44
C GLU A 208 -5.31 -16.54 -9.81
N VAL A 209 -6.40 -16.31 -10.54
CA VAL A 209 -7.57 -15.57 -10.04
C VAL A 209 -8.33 -16.36 -8.97
N LYS A 210 -8.47 -17.68 -9.11
CA LYS A 210 -9.06 -18.54 -8.08
C LYS A 210 -8.28 -18.47 -6.76
N ILE A 211 -6.94 -18.51 -6.84
CA ILE A 211 -6.08 -18.38 -5.66
C ILE A 211 -6.29 -17.01 -5.00
N LEU A 212 -6.36 -15.92 -5.78
CA LEU A 212 -6.64 -14.59 -5.25
C LEU A 212 -7.99 -14.53 -4.54
N LEU A 213 -9.05 -15.12 -5.12
CA LEU A 213 -10.38 -15.17 -4.49
C LEU A 213 -10.36 -15.96 -3.18
N LYS A 214 -9.64 -17.10 -3.13
CA LYS A 214 -9.45 -17.87 -1.91
C LYS A 214 -8.66 -17.12 -0.83
N LEU A 215 -7.81 -16.17 -1.24
CA LEU A 215 -7.01 -15.35 -0.33
C LEU A 215 -7.79 -14.16 0.25
N ILE A 216 -8.90 -13.71 -0.35
CA ILE A 216 -9.71 -12.56 0.11
C ILE A 216 -10.08 -12.58 1.61
N PRO A 217 -10.40 -13.71 2.24
CA PRO A 217 -10.70 -13.74 3.68
C PRO A 217 -9.55 -13.26 4.56
N VAL A 218 -8.29 -13.50 4.15
CA VAL A 218 -7.10 -13.12 4.93
C VAL A 218 -6.99 -11.60 5.15
N PRO A 219 -6.98 -10.74 4.11
CA PRO A 219 -6.97 -9.30 4.30
C PRO A 219 -8.28 -8.80 4.91
N THR A 220 -9.40 -9.50 4.74
CA THR A 220 -10.67 -9.11 5.39
C THR A 220 -10.54 -9.18 6.91
N CYS A 221 -9.89 -10.22 7.44
CA CYS A 221 -9.63 -10.35 8.87
C CYS A 221 -8.67 -9.26 9.40
N THR A 222 -7.75 -8.75 8.58
CA THR A 222 -6.82 -7.68 9.01
C THR A 222 -7.45 -6.28 8.99
N ILE A 223 -8.65 -6.11 8.43
CA ILE A 223 -9.41 -4.84 8.49
C ILE A 223 -9.65 -4.45 9.94
N MET A 224 -10.09 -5.39 10.78
CA MET A 224 -10.34 -5.11 12.20
C MET A 224 -9.08 -4.64 12.93
N LEU A 225 -7.93 -5.26 12.67
CA LEU A 225 -6.65 -4.83 13.23
C LEU A 225 -6.26 -3.42 12.75
N SER A 226 -6.54 -3.10 11.49
CA SER A 226 -6.28 -1.77 10.93
C SER A 226 -7.17 -0.68 11.54
N VAL A 227 -8.44 -1.01 11.81
CA VAL A 227 -9.37 -0.13 12.52
C VAL A 227 -8.88 0.13 13.94
N ILE A 228 -8.54 -0.92 14.70
CA ILE A 228 -8.02 -0.79 16.07
C ILE A 228 -6.75 0.07 16.10
N LEU A 229 -5.81 -0.14 15.16
CA LEU A 229 -4.60 0.67 15.08
C LEU A 229 -4.92 2.15 14.79
N THR A 230 -5.90 2.42 13.91
CA THR A 230 -6.31 3.78 13.57
C THR A 230 -6.99 4.47 14.74
N GLU A 231 -7.92 3.78 15.42
CA GLU A 231 -8.58 4.27 16.63
C GLU A 231 -7.57 4.52 17.76
N TYR A 232 -6.59 3.65 17.92
CA TYR A 232 -5.51 3.85 18.88
C TYR A 232 -4.77 5.16 18.61
N LEU A 233 -4.37 5.44 17.35
CA LEU A 233 -3.62 6.65 17.00
C LEU A 233 -4.42 7.95 17.25
N THR A 234 -5.76 7.90 17.20
CA THR A 234 -6.61 9.09 17.41
C THR A 234 -7.11 9.22 18.84
N LEU A 235 -7.67 8.15 19.40
CA LEU A 235 -8.30 8.16 20.72
C LEU A 235 -7.26 8.24 21.83
N SER A 236 -6.07 7.65 21.67
CA SER A 236 -4.99 7.77 22.67
C SER A 236 -4.57 9.22 22.87
N VAL A 237 -4.47 9.99 21.78
CA VAL A 237 -4.17 11.43 21.81
C VAL A 237 -5.30 12.18 22.52
N GLN A 238 -6.56 11.87 22.21
CA GLN A 238 -7.71 12.50 22.86
C GLN A 238 -7.79 12.19 24.37
N GLN A 239 -7.54 10.93 24.77
CA GLN A 239 -7.44 10.55 26.17
C GLN A 239 -6.29 11.27 26.86
N ALA A 240 -5.14 11.39 26.20
CA ALA A 240 -3.97 12.05 26.76
C ALA A 240 -4.17 13.57 26.97
N TYR A 241 -5.07 14.23 26.25
CA TYR A 241 -5.47 15.62 26.55
C TYR A 241 -6.18 15.77 27.92
N THR A 242 -6.79 14.70 28.44
CA THR A 242 -7.48 14.69 29.74
C THR A 242 -6.62 14.15 30.89
N LEU A 243 -5.46 13.58 30.56
CA LEU A 243 -4.54 12.97 31.53
C LEU A 243 -3.49 13.96 32.02
N ASN A 244 -2.92 13.67 33.18
CA ASN A 244 -1.76 14.40 33.68
C ASN A 244 -0.52 14.04 32.85
N THR A 245 -0.04 14.95 32.00
CA THR A 245 1.12 14.69 31.11
C THR A 245 2.48 15.04 31.71
N TYR A 246 2.56 15.23 33.02
CA TYR A 246 3.82 15.48 33.71
C TYR A 246 4.51 14.15 34.07
N MET A 247 5.71 13.96 33.53
CA MET A 247 6.62 12.88 33.93
C MET A 247 7.75 13.49 34.77
N GLY A 248 7.50 13.61 36.07
CA GLY A 248 8.38 14.36 36.98
C GLY A 248 8.42 15.84 36.62
N HIS A 249 9.61 16.37 36.28
CA HIS A 249 9.79 17.76 35.86
C HIS A 249 9.53 18.00 34.36
N LEU A 250 9.41 16.94 33.55
CA LEU A 250 9.17 17.06 32.11
C LEU A 250 7.67 17.03 31.82
N LYS A 251 7.15 18.11 31.23
CA LYS A 251 5.81 18.13 30.64
C LYS A 251 5.88 17.51 29.25
N LEU A 252 5.38 16.29 29.10
CA LEU A 252 5.28 15.66 27.78
C LEU A 252 4.10 16.27 27.02
N PRO A 253 4.31 16.68 25.77
CA PRO A 253 3.20 17.12 24.94
C PRO A 253 2.34 15.92 24.54
N VAL A 254 1.02 16.12 24.60
CA VAL A 254 -0.01 15.12 24.29
C VAL A 254 0.19 14.52 22.89
N THR A 255 0.64 15.33 21.95
CA THR A 255 0.95 14.98 20.56
C THR A 255 2.11 14.00 20.38
N CYS A 256 2.94 13.76 21.42
CA CYS A 256 4.01 12.76 21.39
C CYS A 256 3.56 11.36 21.85
N MET A 257 2.32 11.17 22.29
CA MET A 257 1.84 9.84 22.73
C MET A 257 1.94 8.73 21.66
N PRO A 258 1.75 9.02 20.35
CA PRO A 258 1.98 8.03 19.29
C PRO A 258 3.45 7.59 19.11
N VAL A 259 4.42 8.19 19.81
CA VAL A 259 5.84 7.76 19.81
C VAL A 259 6.00 6.38 20.44
N PHE A 260 5.21 6.07 21.48
CA PHE A 260 5.40 4.85 22.28
C PHE A 260 5.26 3.54 21.48
N PRO A 261 4.24 3.36 20.61
CA PRO A 261 4.20 2.22 19.69
C PRO A 261 5.43 2.15 18.77
N GLY A 262 5.91 3.29 18.27
CA GLY A 262 7.09 3.35 17.41
C GLY A 262 8.36 2.88 18.14
N LEU A 263 8.52 3.28 19.39
CA LEU A 263 9.60 2.80 20.27
C LEU A 263 9.47 1.31 20.59
N SER A 264 8.26 0.81 20.85
CA SER A 264 8.03 -0.61 21.08
C SER A 264 8.38 -1.45 19.84
N ILE A 265 7.99 -1.00 18.64
CA ILE A 265 8.34 -1.65 17.38
C ILE A 265 9.87 -1.63 17.18
N PHE A 266 10.53 -0.49 17.42
CA PHE A 266 11.98 -0.36 17.32
C PHE A 266 12.71 -1.33 18.26
N LEU A 267 12.28 -1.41 19.53
CA LEU A 267 12.88 -2.31 20.51
C LEU A 267 12.70 -3.79 20.11
N LEU A 268 11.51 -4.17 19.64
CA LEU A 268 11.23 -5.54 19.19
C LEU A 268 12.06 -5.91 17.96
N LEU A 269 12.17 -5.02 16.99
CA LEU A 269 13.00 -5.23 15.79
C LEU A 269 14.49 -5.25 16.11
N SER A 270 14.95 -4.46 17.10
CA SER A 270 16.35 -4.46 17.52
C SER A 270 16.73 -5.70 18.34
N LEU A 271 15.76 -6.37 18.94
CA LEU A 271 15.93 -7.62 19.69
C LEU A 271 15.85 -8.87 18.80
N TYR A 272 15.25 -8.75 17.61
CA TYR A 272 15.09 -9.82 16.63
C TYR A 272 16.27 -9.84 15.65
#